data_AF-A0AAW3ZGN4-F1
#
_entry.id   AF-A0AAW3ZGN4-F1
#
_cell.length_a   1.000
_cell.length_b   1.000
_cell.length_c   1.000
_cell.angle_alpha   90.00
_cell.angle_beta   90.00
_cell.angle_gamma   90.00
#
_symmetry.space_group_name_H-M   'P 1'
#
loop_
_entity.id
_entity.type
_entity.pdbx_description
1 polymer ?
#
loop_
_entity_poly.entity_id
_entity_poly.type
_entity_poly.pdbx_seq_one_letter_code
_entity_poly.pdbx_strand_id
1 'polypeptide(L)'
;MKAVLRVGVALVLAGVVGTASAGSYLRVMSWNTLHSGWSGSTDWPGYANQAWKQFGSSSSSTNGVDLIFAQEVMYDTAAANIASALNAASGQTWAYRVTAPIGRSSYKERYAVFYRTDRVQLLSEYVWSDVGDKFEREPQIVKVRHIQTGADYTFINWHAVFGTTAERQQEIADIATVFSSIQNGSSSDQDVILLGDTNRDATSPWWNTLTGLSPAVSHKVNDLTSINTSCQFASPYDHFFFQSSYVTEYSSSGRDYIANMCVMRDLSDHAPIWAQFYSSSDTD
;
A
#
# COMPACT_ATOMS: atom_id res chain seq x y z
N MET A 1 -29.80 9.48 73.40
CA MET A 1 -28.92 10.13 72.40
C MET A 1 -27.81 9.17 72.04
N LYS A 2 -27.62 8.93 70.73
CA LYS A 2 -26.38 8.67 69.95
C LYS A 2 -25.42 7.56 70.44
N ALA A 3 -24.86 6.68 69.61
CA ALA A 3 -24.95 6.43 68.17
C ALA A 3 -24.37 5.03 67.88
N VAL A 4 -24.97 4.29 66.95
CA VAL A 4 -24.46 3.01 66.44
C VAL A 4 -23.55 3.31 65.25
N LEU A 5 -22.28 2.93 65.35
CA LEU A 5 -21.30 3.09 64.27
C LEU A 5 -21.48 1.95 63.27
N ARG A 6 -22.04 2.25 62.09
CA ARG A 6 -22.10 1.32 60.95
C ARG A 6 -20.78 1.42 60.17
N VAL A 7 -19.98 0.35 60.21
CA VAL A 7 -18.81 0.19 59.34
C VAL A 7 -19.31 -0.28 57.99
N GLY A 8 -19.31 0.62 57.00
CA GLY A 8 -19.57 0.27 55.60
C GLY A 8 -18.30 -0.28 54.95
N VAL A 9 -18.34 -1.53 54.50
CA VAL A 9 -17.31 -2.09 53.63
C VAL A 9 -17.54 -1.52 52.24
N ALA A 10 -16.69 -0.57 51.83
CA ALA A 10 -16.65 -0.10 50.45
C ALA A 10 -15.90 -1.14 49.61
N LEU A 11 -16.63 -1.92 48.80
CA LEU A 11 -16.02 -2.66 47.69
C LEU A 11 -15.51 -1.63 46.68
N VAL A 12 -14.20 -1.41 46.66
CA VAL A 12 -13.54 -0.74 45.55
C VAL A 12 -13.50 -1.75 44.41
N LEU A 13 -14.48 -1.68 43.49
CA LEU A 13 -14.29 -2.26 42.16
C LEU A 13 -13.16 -1.47 41.52
N ALA A 14 -11.95 -2.04 41.52
CA ALA A 14 -10.91 -1.65 40.59
C ALA A 14 -11.41 -2.05 39.19
N GLY A 15 -12.15 -1.14 38.56
CA GLY A 15 -12.42 -1.24 37.14
C GLY A 15 -11.07 -1.23 36.44
N VAL A 16 -10.68 -2.38 35.87
CA VAL A 16 -9.74 -2.38 34.77
C VAL A 16 -10.47 -1.64 33.67
N VAL A 17 -10.27 -0.32 33.61
CA VAL A 17 -10.55 0.45 32.42
C VAL A 17 -9.55 -0.11 31.43
N GLY A 18 -9.98 -1.09 30.65
CA GLY A 18 -9.29 -1.44 29.42
C GLY A 18 -9.22 -0.15 28.63
N THR A 19 -8.04 0.47 28.61
CA THR A 19 -7.74 1.48 27.62
C THR A 19 -7.93 0.75 26.30
N ALA A 20 -9.02 1.02 25.59
CA ALA A 20 -9.08 0.72 24.18
C ALA A 20 -7.77 1.25 23.60
N SER A 21 -6.94 0.35 23.07
CA SER A 21 -5.75 0.74 22.32
C SER A 21 -6.20 1.86 21.39
N ALA A 22 -5.67 3.07 21.53
CA ALA A 22 -5.88 4.10 20.54
C ALA A 22 -5.35 3.50 19.24
N GLY A 23 -6.25 2.99 18.39
CA GLY A 23 -5.92 2.07 17.31
C GLY A 23 -4.77 2.65 16.51
N SER A 24 -3.61 1.99 16.58
CA SER A 24 -2.48 2.46 15.81
C SER A 24 -2.81 2.18 14.34
N TYR A 25 -2.58 3.13 13.44
CA TYR A 25 -2.83 2.92 12.02
C TYR A 25 -1.63 2.22 11.37
N LEU A 26 -1.90 1.25 10.49
CA LEU A 26 -0.97 0.82 9.45
C LEU A 26 -1.13 1.77 8.25
N ARG A 27 -0.07 2.53 7.97
CA ARG A 27 -0.06 3.53 6.90
C ARG A 27 0.66 2.97 5.68
N VAL A 28 -0.11 2.72 4.63
CA VAL A 28 0.35 2.05 3.42
C VAL A 28 0.39 3.04 2.28
N MET A 29 1.45 3.00 1.49
CA MET A 29 1.61 3.76 0.26
C MET A 29 1.81 2.84 -0.93
N SER A 30 1.23 3.22 -2.07
CA SER A 30 1.57 2.66 -3.38
C SER A 30 2.17 3.77 -4.24
N TRP A 31 3.24 3.46 -4.96
CA TRP A 31 3.93 4.46 -5.76
C TRP A 31 4.69 3.87 -6.96
N ASN A 32 4.32 4.27 -8.18
CA ASN A 32 5.20 4.13 -9.33
C ASN A 32 6.38 5.10 -9.17
N THR A 33 7.59 4.56 -9.04
CA THR A 33 8.80 5.35 -8.72
C THR A 33 9.52 5.92 -9.94
N LEU A 34 8.94 5.76 -11.14
CA LEU A 34 9.50 6.17 -12.43
C LEU A 34 10.93 5.68 -12.62
N HIS A 35 11.05 4.43 -13.07
CA HIS A 35 12.32 3.77 -13.36
C HIS A 35 13.44 4.04 -12.34
N SER A 36 13.16 3.91 -11.04
CA SER A 36 14.12 4.22 -9.99
C SER A 36 15.40 3.37 -10.12
N GLY A 37 16.55 4.04 -10.17
CA GLY A 37 17.86 3.47 -10.48
C GLY A 37 18.31 3.60 -11.93
N TRP A 38 17.44 4.01 -12.86
CA TRP A 38 17.79 4.18 -14.27
C TRP A 38 18.11 5.64 -14.63
N SER A 39 19.20 5.83 -15.41
CA SER A 39 19.55 7.08 -16.11
C SER A 39 19.32 8.39 -15.32
N GLY A 40 19.80 8.44 -14.08
CA GLY A 40 19.70 9.65 -13.25
C GLY A 40 18.54 9.65 -12.25
N SER A 41 17.57 8.74 -12.33
CA SER A 41 16.51 8.53 -11.32
C SER A 41 17.08 7.92 -10.03
N THR A 42 17.90 8.70 -9.34
CA THR A 42 18.72 8.26 -8.19
C THR A 42 18.62 9.23 -7.01
N ASP A 43 17.58 10.08 -6.99
CA ASP A 43 17.28 10.96 -5.86
C ASP A 43 16.62 10.20 -4.71
N TRP A 44 17.40 9.34 -4.06
CA TRP A 44 16.96 8.55 -2.90
C TRP A 44 16.42 9.41 -1.76
N PRO A 45 17.06 10.53 -1.38
CA PRO A 45 16.50 11.46 -0.41
C PRO A 45 15.15 12.04 -0.86
N GLY A 46 14.96 12.33 -2.15
CA GLY A 46 13.67 12.74 -2.72
C GLY A 46 12.56 11.73 -2.44
N TYR A 47 12.77 10.45 -2.83
CA TYR A 47 11.79 9.39 -2.57
C TYR A 47 11.48 9.25 -1.07
N ALA A 48 12.52 9.21 -0.24
CA ALA A 48 12.35 9.07 1.22
C ALA A 48 11.65 10.27 1.86
N ASN A 49 11.96 11.49 1.43
CA ASN A 49 11.32 12.69 1.95
C ASN A 49 9.84 12.76 1.54
N GLN A 50 9.50 12.38 0.31
CA GLN A 50 8.11 12.32 -0.12
C GLN A 50 7.34 11.32 0.75
N ALA A 51 7.83 10.08 0.87
CA ALA A 51 7.19 9.04 1.65
C ALA A 51 7.11 9.33 3.16
N TRP A 52 8.12 10.00 3.72
CA TRP A 52 8.19 10.24 5.16
C TRP A 52 7.59 11.57 5.61
N LYS A 53 7.82 12.66 4.87
CA LYS A 53 7.49 14.03 5.31
C LYS A 53 6.23 14.60 4.64
N GLN A 54 5.86 14.10 3.47
CA GLN A 54 4.73 14.61 2.69
C GLN A 54 3.54 13.63 2.61
N PHE A 55 3.62 12.53 3.35
CA PHE A 55 2.55 11.54 3.45
C PHE A 55 1.25 12.15 4.01
N GLY A 56 0.14 11.85 3.35
CA GLY A 56 -1.19 12.34 3.71
C GLY A 56 -1.57 13.60 2.94
N SER A 57 -2.80 14.07 3.13
CA SER A 57 -3.30 15.28 2.46
C SER A 57 -2.73 16.60 3.01
N SER A 58 -1.74 16.55 3.93
CA SER A 58 -1.15 17.74 4.56
C SER A 58 0.37 17.66 4.63
N SER A 59 1.05 18.78 4.35
CA SER A 59 2.51 18.94 4.39
C SER A 59 3.14 18.95 5.79
N SER A 60 2.33 18.76 6.84
CA SER A 60 2.72 18.84 8.25
C SER A 60 2.59 17.51 9.01
N SER A 61 2.47 16.39 8.29
CA SER A 61 2.33 15.08 8.92
C SER A 61 3.52 14.77 9.83
N THR A 62 3.25 14.50 11.11
CA THR A 62 4.29 14.27 12.12
C THR A 62 4.89 12.87 12.06
N ASN A 63 4.26 11.95 11.32
CA ASN A 63 4.71 10.58 11.16
C ASN A 63 4.44 10.14 9.71
N GLY A 64 5.47 9.73 8.98
CA GLY A 64 5.34 9.21 7.61
C GLY A 64 4.70 7.82 7.52
N VAL A 65 4.74 7.20 6.34
CA VAL A 65 4.24 5.82 6.10
C VAL A 65 4.93 4.77 6.96
N ASP A 66 4.30 3.60 7.04
CA ASP A 66 4.83 2.39 7.69
C ASP A 66 5.20 1.29 6.68
N LEU A 67 4.53 1.27 5.53
CA LEU A 67 4.65 0.27 4.47
C LEU A 67 4.53 0.96 3.11
N ILE A 68 5.44 0.66 2.19
CA ILE A 68 5.48 1.23 0.83
C ILE A 68 5.58 0.09 -0.16
N PHE A 69 4.72 0.12 -1.18
CA PHE A 69 4.78 -0.71 -2.36
C PHE A 69 5.21 0.14 -3.54
N ALA A 70 6.40 -0.16 -4.08
CA ALA A 70 6.98 0.54 -5.20
C ALA A 70 6.87 -0.30 -6.48
N GLN A 71 6.52 0.38 -7.57
CA GLN A 71 6.58 -0.12 -8.94
C GLN A 71 7.71 0.59 -9.71
N GLU A 72 8.08 0.04 -10.87
CA GLU A 72 9.18 0.53 -11.73
C GLU A 72 10.56 0.65 -11.04
N VAL A 73 10.91 -0.31 -10.18
CA VAL A 73 12.28 -0.36 -9.62
C VAL A 73 13.22 -1.04 -10.61
N MET A 74 14.23 -0.34 -11.10
CA MET A 74 15.05 -0.84 -12.22
C MET A 74 16.22 -1.72 -11.78
N TYR A 75 16.68 -1.55 -10.54
CA TYR A 75 17.80 -2.30 -9.97
C TYR A 75 17.56 -2.62 -8.50
N ASP A 76 18.06 -3.76 -8.06
CA ASP A 76 18.05 -4.16 -6.64
C ASP A 76 18.78 -3.15 -5.74
N THR A 77 19.87 -2.56 -6.24
CA THR A 77 20.60 -1.49 -5.55
C THR A 77 19.75 -0.23 -5.34
N ALA A 78 18.77 0.05 -6.22
CA ALA A 78 17.87 1.19 -6.03
C ALA A 78 16.99 0.99 -4.78
N ALA A 79 16.44 -0.23 -4.59
CA ALA A 79 15.71 -0.56 -3.37
C ALA A 79 16.60 -0.44 -2.12
N ALA A 80 17.83 -0.95 -2.16
CA ALA A 80 18.78 -0.79 -1.05
C ALA A 80 19.01 0.68 -0.68
N ASN A 81 19.20 1.54 -1.69
CA ASN A 81 19.45 2.96 -1.49
C ASN A 81 18.22 3.72 -0.97
N ILE A 82 17.01 3.41 -1.48
CA ILE A 82 15.76 3.98 -0.98
C ILE A 82 15.56 3.59 0.49
N ALA A 83 15.78 2.33 0.86
CA ALA A 83 15.70 1.88 2.26
C ALA A 83 16.69 2.63 3.16
N SER A 84 17.93 2.83 2.70
CA SER A 84 18.92 3.63 3.44
C SER A 84 18.50 5.09 3.57
N ALA A 85 17.90 5.68 2.55
CA ALA A 85 17.40 7.05 2.59
C ALA A 85 16.18 7.19 3.53
N LEU A 86 15.29 6.20 3.56
CA LEU A 86 14.18 6.12 4.51
C LEU A 86 14.69 6.05 5.95
N ASN A 87 15.74 5.26 6.22
CA ASN A 87 16.40 5.22 7.53
C ASN A 87 16.89 6.62 7.94
N ALA A 88 17.61 7.29 7.04
CA ALA A 88 18.18 8.62 7.30
C ALA A 88 17.09 9.69 7.49
N ALA A 89 16.02 9.67 6.70
CA ALA A 89 14.96 10.67 6.74
C ALA A 89 14.04 10.51 7.97
N SER A 90 13.82 9.27 8.42
CA SER A 90 12.88 8.95 9.49
C SER A 90 13.50 8.74 10.86
N GLY A 91 14.79 8.38 10.93
CA GLY A 91 15.43 7.89 12.15
C GLY A 91 14.91 6.52 12.61
N GLN A 92 14.11 5.83 11.79
CA GLN A 92 13.57 4.49 12.04
C GLN A 92 14.32 3.44 11.23
N THR A 93 14.23 2.17 11.63
CA THR A 93 14.83 1.07 10.85
C THR A 93 13.82 0.51 9.85
N TRP A 94 14.16 0.65 8.57
CA TRP A 94 13.45 0.13 7.41
C TRP A 94 14.14 -1.10 6.85
N ALA A 95 13.35 -2.12 6.58
CA ALA A 95 13.74 -3.28 5.79
C ALA A 95 13.03 -3.24 4.45
N TYR A 96 13.50 -4.05 3.50
CA TYR A 96 12.89 -4.14 2.18
C TYR A 96 12.98 -5.56 1.60
N ARG A 97 12.12 -5.82 0.61
CA ARG A 97 12.25 -6.92 -0.34
C ARG A 97 12.09 -6.37 -1.74
N VAL A 98 12.79 -6.99 -2.68
CA VAL A 98 12.74 -6.61 -4.10
C VAL A 98 12.68 -7.89 -4.92
N THR A 99 11.83 -7.91 -5.94
CA THR A 99 11.67 -9.07 -6.81
C THR A 99 12.88 -9.25 -7.74
N ALA A 100 12.98 -10.42 -8.37
CA ALA A 100 13.74 -10.56 -9.61
C ALA A 100 13.21 -9.59 -10.69
N PRO A 101 14.00 -9.25 -11.72
CA PRO A 101 13.49 -8.43 -12.83
C PRO A 101 12.39 -9.15 -13.62
N ILE A 102 11.27 -8.47 -13.81
CA ILE A 102 10.01 -8.96 -14.40
C ILE A 102 9.69 -8.14 -15.66
N GLY A 103 9.18 -8.78 -16.71
CA GLY A 103 8.92 -8.15 -18.00
C GLY A 103 9.15 -9.14 -19.14
N ARG A 104 8.28 -9.14 -20.15
CA ARG A 104 8.40 -10.02 -21.32
C ARG A 104 9.56 -9.62 -22.23
N SER A 105 9.85 -8.33 -22.29
CA SER A 105 10.90 -7.77 -23.14
C SER A 105 12.27 -7.67 -22.44
N SER A 106 13.24 -7.05 -23.13
CA SER A 106 14.52 -6.67 -22.52
C SER A 106 14.36 -5.55 -21.48
N TYR A 107 13.30 -4.76 -21.58
CA TYR A 107 12.92 -3.81 -20.54
C TYR A 107 12.22 -4.59 -19.42
N LYS A 108 12.82 -4.59 -18.24
CA LYS A 108 12.34 -5.30 -17.06
C LYS A 108 12.35 -4.38 -15.86
N GLU A 109 11.31 -4.50 -15.04
CA GLU A 109 11.12 -3.77 -13.81
C GLU A 109 11.17 -4.72 -12.61
N ARG A 110 11.18 -4.18 -11.41
CA ARG A 110 11.00 -4.92 -10.17
C ARG A 110 9.92 -4.25 -9.35
N TYR A 111 9.25 -5.06 -8.55
CA TYR A 111 8.52 -4.55 -7.40
C TYR A 111 9.43 -4.50 -6.19
N ALA A 112 9.26 -3.48 -5.35
CA ALA A 112 9.87 -3.44 -4.04
C ALA A 112 8.84 -3.14 -2.97
N VAL A 113 8.98 -3.77 -1.81
CA VAL A 113 8.24 -3.43 -0.61
C VAL A 113 9.22 -2.93 0.44
N PHE A 114 8.92 -1.78 1.04
CA PHE A 114 9.70 -1.17 2.12
C PHE A 114 8.83 -1.09 3.36
N TYR A 115 9.37 -1.47 4.51
CA TYR A 115 8.57 -1.52 5.72
C TYR A 115 9.38 -1.20 6.97
N ARG A 116 8.73 -0.47 7.89
CA ARG A 116 9.26 -0.16 9.21
C ARG A 116 9.26 -1.40 10.08
N THR A 117 10.43 -1.82 10.54
CA THR A 117 10.59 -3.06 11.33
C THR A 117 9.97 -2.99 12.72
N ASP A 118 9.70 -1.79 13.24
CA ASP A 118 8.99 -1.57 14.50
C ASP A 118 7.45 -1.55 14.36
N ARG A 119 6.94 -1.53 13.11
CA ARG A 119 5.51 -1.46 12.79
C ARG A 119 5.01 -2.69 12.05
N VAL A 120 5.85 -3.26 11.20
CA VAL A 120 5.47 -4.28 10.21
C VAL A 120 6.41 -5.46 10.31
N GLN A 121 5.83 -6.64 10.47
CA GLN A 121 6.51 -7.91 10.28
C GLN A 121 6.14 -8.46 8.91
N LEU A 122 7.13 -8.74 8.07
CA LEU A 122 6.91 -9.46 6.81
C LEU A 122 6.69 -10.95 7.12
N LEU A 123 5.56 -11.51 6.67
CA LEU A 123 5.23 -12.91 6.86
C LEU A 123 5.60 -13.75 5.63
N SER A 124 5.29 -13.26 4.44
CA SER A 124 5.71 -13.87 3.18
C SER A 124 5.75 -12.86 2.05
N GLU A 125 6.58 -13.13 1.05
CA GLU A 125 6.51 -12.48 -0.25
C GLU A 125 6.76 -13.52 -1.34
N TYR A 126 6.14 -13.33 -2.50
CA TYR A 126 6.46 -14.07 -3.71
C TYR A 126 5.90 -13.33 -4.94
N VAL A 127 6.37 -13.73 -6.12
CA VAL A 127 5.77 -13.31 -7.40
C VAL A 127 4.74 -14.35 -7.82
N TRP A 128 3.58 -13.89 -8.28
CA TRP A 128 2.49 -14.76 -8.75
C TRP A 128 2.98 -15.69 -9.88
N SER A 129 2.61 -16.96 -9.80
CA SER A 129 2.92 -17.93 -10.84
C SER A 129 1.95 -17.76 -12.01
N ASP A 130 2.34 -16.99 -13.02
CA ASP A 130 1.49 -16.65 -14.15
C ASP A 130 1.37 -17.78 -15.19
N VAL A 131 0.37 -18.64 -14.98
CA VAL A 131 0.03 -19.69 -15.94
C VAL A 131 -0.59 -19.09 -17.19
N GLY A 132 0.12 -19.21 -18.30
CA GLY A 132 -0.32 -18.75 -19.62
C GLY A 132 0.20 -17.37 -20.01
N ASP A 133 1.16 -16.81 -19.27
CA ASP A 133 1.83 -15.54 -19.60
C ASP A 133 0.82 -14.41 -19.85
N LYS A 134 -0.06 -14.16 -18.88
CA LYS A 134 -1.15 -13.19 -18.94
C LYS A 134 -0.69 -11.78 -18.61
N PHE A 135 0.28 -11.64 -17.72
CA PHE A 135 0.75 -10.34 -17.21
C PHE A 135 2.05 -9.93 -17.90
N GLU A 136 2.17 -8.65 -18.25
CA GLU A 136 3.50 -8.13 -18.68
C GLU A 136 4.48 -8.18 -17.50
N ARG A 137 3.96 -7.91 -16.30
CA ARG A 137 4.67 -8.04 -15.03
C ARG A 137 3.79 -8.79 -14.04
N GLU A 138 4.19 -10.01 -13.72
CA GLU A 138 3.51 -10.87 -12.77
C GLU A 138 3.38 -10.18 -11.39
N PRO A 139 2.18 -10.09 -10.79
CA PRO A 139 1.97 -9.38 -9.53
C PRO A 139 2.84 -9.90 -8.39
N GLN A 140 3.35 -9.00 -7.55
CA GLN A 140 3.99 -9.36 -6.29
C GLN A 140 2.94 -9.51 -5.19
N ILE A 141 2.95 -10.65 -4.50
CA ILE A 141 2.11 -10.92 -3.35
C ILE A 141 2.93 -10.73 -2.09
N VAL A 142 2.43 -9.92 -1.15
CA VAL A 142 3.13 -9.62 0.11
C VAL A 142 2.16 -9.73 1.26
N LYS A 143 2.41 -10.68 2.18
CA LYS A 143 1.67 -10.81 3.42
C LYS A 143 2.48 -10.20 4.57
N VAL A 144 1.85 -9.33 5.33
CA VAL A 144 2.46 -8.63 6.46
C VAL A 144 1.57 -8.73 7.69
N ARG A 145 2.19 -8.58 8.86
CA ARG A 145 1.52 -8.38 10.14
C ARG A 145 1.77 -6.98 10.65
N HIS A 146 0.71 -6.31 11.06
CA HIS A 146 0.80 -5.06 11.81
C HIS A 146 1.11 -5.36 13.27
N ILE A 147 2.36 -5.10 13.70
CA ILE A 147 2.89 -5.54 15.01
C ILE A 147 2.05 -5.05 16.18
N GLN A 148 1.48 -3.84 16.09
CA GLN A 148 0.74 -3.23 17.20
C GLN A 148 -0.64 -3.82 17.44
N THR A 149 -1.26 -4.38 16.40
CA THR A 149 -2.65 -4.86 16.47
C THR A 149 -2.72 -6.38 16.35
N GLY A 150 -1.69 -7.00 15.77
CA GLY A 150 -1.66 -8.41 15.43
C GLY A 150 -2.24 -8.72 14.05
N ALA A 151 -2.95 -7.76 13.44
CA ALA A 151 -3.69 -7.96 12.19
C ALA A 151 -2.78 -8.31 11.01
N ASP A 152 -3.19 -9.32 10.25
CA ASP A 152 -2.55 -9.70 9.00
C ASP A 152 -3.21 -9.00 7.80
N TYR A 153 -2.40 -8.67 6.80
CA TYR A 153 -2.87 -8.11 5.54
C TYR A 153 -2.10 -8.73 4.39
N THR A 154 -2.81 -9.08 3.32
CA THR A 154 -2.19 -9.55 2.08
C THR A 154 -2.36 -8.53 0.97
N PHE A 155 -1.24 -8.04 0.45
CA PHE A 155 -1.20 -7.06 -0.62
C PHE A 155 -0.83 -7.71 -1.96
N ILE A 156 -1.52 -7.28 -3.02
CA ILE A 156 -1.20 -7.58 -4.40
C ILE A 156 -0.65 -6.29 -5.01
N ASN A 157 0.67 -6.21 -5.15
CA ASN A 157 1.36 -5.08 -5.77
C ASN A 157 1.49 -5.36 -7.27
N TRP A 158 0.86 -4.52 -8.10
CA TRP A 158 0.78 -4.77 -9.54
C TRP A 158 0.93 -3.48 -10.36
N HIS A 159 1.56 -3.61 -11.52
CA HIS A 159 1.75 -2.53 -12.49
C HIS A 159 1.27 -3.03 -13.86
N ALA A 160 0.06 -2.62 -14.25
CA ALA A 160 -0.56 -3.07 -15.50
C ALA A 160 0.21 -2.55 -16.71
N VAL A 161 0.25 -3.31 -17.81
CA VAL A 161 0.89 -2.86 -19.05
C VAL A 161 0.27 -1.55 -19.55
N PHE A 162 1.11 -0.59 -19.96
CA PHE A 162 0.59 0.52 -20.77
C PHE A 162 0.16 -0.05 -22.13
N GLY A 163 1.11 -0.49 -22.97
CA GLY A 163 0.83 -1.31 -24.15
C GLY A 163 -0.29 -0.81 -25.06
N THR A 164 -0.89 -1.72 -25.82
CA THR A 164 -2.13 -1.47 -26.54
C THR A 164 -3.34 -1.50 -25.60
N THR A 165 -4.42 -0.84 -26.00
CA THR A 165 -5.70 -0.88 -25.28
C THR A 165 -6.18 -2.31 -25.01
N ALA A 166 -6.01 -3.22 -25.98
CA ALA A 166 -6.46 -4.60 -25.88
C ALA A 166 -5.65 -5.40 -24.85
N GLU A 167 -4.32 -5.27 -24.87
CA GLU A 167 -3.44 -5.91 -23.88
C GLU A 167 -3.75 -5.43 -22.47
N ARG A 168 -3.85 -4.10 -22.27
CA ARG A 168 -4.16 -3.52 -20.96
C ARG A 168 -5.53 -3.95 -20.44
N GLN A 169 -6.55 -3.94 -21.31
CA GLN A 169 -7.89 -4.36 -20.93
C GLN A 169 -7.91 -5.85 -20.54
N GLN A 170 -7.15 -6.70 -21.24
CA GLN A 170 -7.06 -8.12 -20.92
C GLN A 170 -6.35 -8.34 -19.57
N GLU A 171 -5.22 -7.67 -19.33
CA GLU A 171 -4.48 -7.79 -18.07
C GLU A 171 -5.32 -7.33 -16.86
N ILE A 172 -6.09 -6.24 -17.02
CA ILE A 172 -7.07 -5.76 -16.03
C ILE A 172 -8.20 -6.78 -15.79
N ALA A 173 -8.64 -7.51 -16.81
CA ALA A 173 -9.62 -8.56 -16.60
C ALA A 173 -9.02 -9.77 -15.85
N ASP A 174 -7.77 -10.12 -16.15
CA ASP A 174 -7.08 -11.27 -15.57
C ASP A 174 -6.71 -11.10 -14.09
N ILE A 175 -6.45 -9.87 -13.61
CA ILE A 175 -6.10 -9.61 -12.20
C ILE A 175 -7.19 -10.06 -11.21
N ALA A 176 -8.45 -10.14 -11.65
CA ALA A 176 -9.56 -10.66 -10.84
C ALA A 176 -9.34 -12.13 -10.43
N THR A 177 -8.66 -12.92 -11.28
CA THR A 177 -8.30 -14.31 -10.97
C THR A 177 -7.24 -14.36 -9.87
N VAL A 178 -6.25 -13.46 -9.91
CA VAL A 178 -5.22 -13.36 -8.88
C VAL A 178 -5.86 -12.94 -7.56
N PHE A 179 -6.67 -11.87 -7.56
CA PHE A 179 -7.36 -11.37 -6.38
C PHE A 179 -8.18 -12.47 -5.69
N SER A 180 -9.06 -13.13 -6.44
CA SER A 180 -9.91 -14.19 -5.90
C SER A 180 -9.12 -15.43 -5.46
N SER A 181 -8.04 -15.79 -6.16
CA SER A 181 -7.21 -16.95 -5.77
C SER A 181 -6.46 -16.71 -4.48
N ILE A 182 -5.89 -15.51 -4.29
CA ILE A 182 -5.21 -15.13 -3.06
C ILE A 182 -6.20 -15.09 -1.89
N GLN A 183 -7.36 -14.47 -2.10
CA GLN A 183 -8.37 -14.36 -1.06
C GLN A 183 -8.99 -15.70 -0.67
N ASN A 184 -9.20 -16.61 -1.63
CA ASN A 184 -9.70 -17.96 -1.34
C ASN A 184 -8.59 -18.89 -0.79
N GLY A 185 -7.33 -18.47 -0.82
CA GLY A 185 -6.19 -19.22 -0.30
C GLY A 185 -6.17 -19.30 1.23
N SER A 186 -6.92 -18.43 1.92
CA SER A 186 -7.08 -18.45 3.36
C SER A 186 -8.56 -18.26 3.74
N SER A 187 -9.07 -19.13 4.61
CA SER A 187 -10.43 -18.99 5.16
C SER A 187 -10.49 -18.08 6.39
N SER A 188 -9.33 -17.66 6.91
CA SER A 188 -9.17 -16.90 8.16
C SER A 188 -8.19 -15.74 8.01
N ASP A 189 -8.01 -15.25 6.77
CA ASP A 189 -7.30 -14.00 6.46
C ASP A 189 -7.71 -13.63 5.05
N GLN A 190 -8.82 -12.89 4.96
CA GLN A 190 -9.40 -12.44 3.70
C GLN A 190 -9.11 -10.96 3.42
N ASP A 191 -8.20 -10.36 4.20
CA ASP A 191 -7.76 -8.98 4.11
C ASP A 191 -6.80 -8.79 2.93
N VAL A 192 -7.37 -8.92 1.73
CA VAL A 192 -6.65 -8.81 0.46
C VAL A 192 -6.86 -7.43 -0.15
N ILE A 193 -5.75 -6.74 -0.40
CA ILE A 193 -5.72 -5.40 -0.98
C ILE A 193 -4.88 -5.42 -2.27
N LEU A 194 -5.51 -5.18 -3.40
CA LEU A 194 -4.81 -4.90 -4.66
C LEU A 194 -4.45 -3.41 -4.71
N LEU A 195 -3.21 -3.09 -5.10
CA LEU A 195 -2.73 -1.73 -5.25
C LEU A 195 -1.71 -1.61 -6.37
N GLY A 196 -1.51 -0.38 -6.84
CA GLY A 196 -0.48 -0.05 -7.83
C GLY A 196 -0.98 0.84 -8.95
N ASP A 197 -0.09 1.07 -9.91
CA ASP A 197 -0.37 1.73 -11.18
C ASP A 197 -1.08 0.76 -12.14
N THR A 198 -2.36 0.99 -12.34
CA THR A 198 -3.20 0.17 -13.22
C THR A 198 -3.27 0.71 -14.64
N ASN A 199 -2.66 1.87 -14.91
CA ASN A 199 -2.79 2.59 -16.17
C ASN A 199 -4.25 2.84 -16.61
N ARG A 200 -5.22 2.82 -15.68
CA ARG A 200 -6.65 2.96 -15.96
C ARG A 200 -7.47 3.43 -14.76
N ASP A 201 -8.32 4.43 -15.00
CA ASP A 201 -9.29 4.92 -14.01
C ASP A 201 -10.13 3.80 -13.38
N ALA A 202 -10.33 3.86 -12.06
CA ALA A 202 -11.01 2.83 -11.28
C ALA A 202 -12.52 2.72 -11.56
N THR A 203 -13.09 3.69 -12.28
CA THR A 203 -14.51 3.71 -12.67
C THR A 203 -14.77 3.07 -14.03
N SER A 204 -13.72 2.66 -14.75
CA SER A 204 -13.84 2.06 -16.08
C SER A 204 -14.61 0.73 -16.03
N PRO A 205 -15.48 0.45 -17.03
CA PRO A 205 -16.13 -0.86 -17.17
C PRO A 205 -15.16 -2.03 -17.34
N TRP A 206 -13.88 -1.78 -17.61
CA TRP A 206 -12.86 -2.82 -17.70
C TRP A 206 -12.70 -3.60 -16.40
N TRP A 207 -13.02 -2.98 -15.26
CA TRP A 207 -12.96 -3.60 -13.94
C TRP A 207 -14.11 -4.56 -13.63
N ASN A 208 -15.08 -4.74 -14.53
CA ASN A 208 -16.29 -5.54 -14.27
C ASN A 208 -16.01 -6.97 -13.79
N THR A 209 -14.92 -7.61 -14.23
CA THR A 209 -14.55 -8.94 -13.74
C THR A 209 -14.14 -8.92 -12.27
N LEU A 210 -13.42 -7.88 -11.84
CA LEU A 210 -12.98 -7.70 -10.46
C LEU A 210 -14.13 -7.19 -9.56
N THR A 211 -14.83 -6.14 -9.99
CA THR A 211 -15.92 -5.54 -9.21
C THR A 211 -17.17 -6.42 -9.16
N GLY A 212 -17.31 -7.35 -10.11
CA GLY A 212 -18.36 -8.37 -10.13
C GLY A 212 -18.13 -9.57 -9.22
N LEU A 213 -16.99 -9.67 -8.52
CA LEU A 213 -16.78 -10.68 -7.48
C LEU A 213 -17.79 -10.51 -6.33
N SER A 214 -18.00 -11.56 -5.54
CA SER A 214 -18.91 -11.57 -4.39
C SER A 214 -18.17 -12.01 -3.12
N PRO A 215 -18.06 -11.18 -2.08
CA PRO A 215 -18.55 -9.79 -1.97
C PRO A 215 -17.99 -8.83 -3.03
N ALA A 216 -18.67 -7.72 -3.29
CA ALA A 216 -18.23 -6.77 -4.33
C ALA A 216 -16.89 -6.12 -3.95
N VAL A 217 -15.93 -6.16 -4.88
CA VAL A 217 -14.67 -5.41 -4.75
C VAL A 217 -14.97 -3.94 -5.03
N SER A 218 -14.54 -3.06 -4.13
CA SER A 218 -14.63 -1.61 -4.30
C SER A 218 -13.26 -1.00 -4.49
N HIS A 219 -13.18 0.14 -5.17
CA HIS A 219 -11.95 0.92 -5.22
C HIS A 219 -11.87 1.96 -4.10
N LYS A 220 -10.66 2.41 -3.81
CA LYS A 220 -10.32 3.62 -3.08
C LYS A 220 -9.23 4.35 -3.85
N VAL A 221 -9.31 5.68 -3.79
CA VAL A 221 -8.56 6.64 -4.63
C VAL A 221 -8.91 6.49 -6.11
N ASN A 222 -9.44 7.55 -6.71
CA ASN A 222 -9.57 7.70 -8.16
C ASN A 222 -9.20 9.13 -8.59
N ASP A 223 -8.32 9.75 -7.79
CA ASP A 223 -7.77 11.07 -8.07
C ASP A 223 -6.77 10.95 -9.22
N LEU A 224 -6.55 12.03 -9.96
CA LEU A 224 -5.47 12.07 -10.96
C LEU A 224 -4.14 11.78 -10.26
N THR A 225 -3.26 10.95 -10.79
CA THR A 225 -1.99 10.59 -10.12
C THR A 225 -0.80 10.76 -11.03
N SER A 226 -0.96 10.48 -12.33
CA SER A 226 0.09 10.75 -13.30
C SER A 226 0.28 12.26 -13.51
N ILE A 227 1.51 12.66 -13.85
CA ILE A 227 1.99 14.02 -13.95
C ILE A 227 2.64 14.19 -15.32
N ASN A 228 2.09 15.08 -16.14
CA ASN A 228 2.60 15.33 -17.48
C ASN A 228 3.87 16.21 -17.46
N THR A 229 4.48 16.41 -18.63
CA THR A 229 5.69 17.25 -18.81
C THR A 229 5.48 18.73 -18.51
N SER A 230 4.23 19.19 -18.39
CA SER A 230 3.89 20.53 -17.93
C SER A 230 3.74 20.63 -16.41
N CYS A 231 4.17 19.59 -15.67
CA CYS A 231 4.06 19.49 -14.22
C CYS A 231 2.60 19.57 -13.72
N GLN A 232 1.67 18.94 -14.43
CA GLN A 232 0.25 18.92 -14.08
C GLN A 232 -0.26 17.50 -13.98
N PHE A 233 -1.17 17.28 -13.03
CA PHE A 233 -1.90 16.03 -12.96
C PHE A 233 -2.66 15.74 -14.25
N ALA A 234 -2.64 14.50 -14.72
CA ALA A 234 -3.13 14.13 -16.04
C ALA A 234 -4.15 12.98 -16.02
N SER A 235 -3.89 11.88 -15.31
CA SER A 235 -4.80 10.72 -15.32
C SER A 235 -4.82 9.96 -13.99
N PRO A 236 -5.97 9.37 -13.60
CA PRO A 236 -6.09 8.60 -12.37
C PRO A 236 -5.71 7.15 -12.64
N TYR A 237 -4.46 6.78 -12.36
CA TYR A 237 -3.93 5.45 -12.68
C TYR A 237 -3.62 4.62 -11.45
N ASP A 238 -3.44 5.24 -10.28
CA ASP A 238 -3.03 4.53 -9.08
C ASP A 238 -4.24 4.35 -8.15
N HIS A 239 -4.48 3.11 -7.72
CA HIS A 239 -5.67 2.76 -6.93
C HIS A 239 -5.38 1.76 -5.81
N PHE A 240 -6.32 1.66 -4.87
CA PHE A 240 -6.48 0.49 -4.01
C PHE A 240 -7.81 -0.19 -4.35
N PHE A 241 -7.84 -1.52 -4.39
CA PHE A 241 -9.05 -2.33 -4.55
C PHE A 241 -9.13 -3.39 -3.46
N PHE A 242 -10.28 -3.47 -2.80
CA PHE A 242 -10.55 -4.49 -1.78
C PHE A 242 -12.05 -4.63 -1.50
N GLN A 243 -12.43 -5.75 -0.92
CA GLN A 243 -13.79 -5.99 -0.43
C GLN A 243 -13.92 -5.42 0.98
N SER A 244 -14.74 -4.37 1.13
CA SER A 244 -14.93 -3.68 2.41
C SER A 244 -15.60 -4.53 3.51
N SER A 245 -16.13 -5.70 3.15
CA SER A 245 -16.64 -6.69 4.11
C SER A 245 -15.57 -7.50 4.80
N TYR A 246 -14.37 -7.59 4.22
CA TYR A 246 -13.22 -8.25 4.84
C TYR A 246 -12.29 -7.19 5.43
N VAL A 247 -11.90 -6.20 4.64
CA VAL A 247 -11.07 -5.08 5.11
C VAL A 247 -11.96 -4.02 5.79
N THR A 248 -12.54 -4.36 6.93
CA THR A 248 -13.48 -3.49 7.68
C THR A 248 -12.76 -2.37 8.44
N GLU A 249 -11.48 -2.59 8.67
CA GLU A 249 -10.46 -1.83 9.37
C GLU A 249 -9.92 -0.64 8.55
N TYR A 250 -10.59 -0.25 7.47
CA TYR A 250 -10.16 0.87 6.64
C TYR A 250 -10.63 2.23 7.21
N SER A 251 -9.73 3.19 7.36
CA SER A 251 -10.05 4.53 7.89
C SER A 251 -10.12 5.61 6.83
N SER A 252 -9.07 5.76 6.02
CA SER A 252 -8.97 6.85 5.04
C SER A 252 -7.97 6.53 3.95
N SER A 253 -8.07 7.23 2.83
CA SER A 253 -7.16 7.13 1.69
C SER A 253 -7.10 8.44 0.95
N GLY A 254 -6.05 8.63 0.16
CA GLY A 254 -5.96 9.72 -0.78
C GLY A 254 -4.69 9.65 -1.61
N ARG A 255 -4.38 10.76 -2.25
CA ARG A 255 -3.09 11.04 -2.88
C ARG A 255 -2.37 12.09 -2.04
N ASP A 256 -1.04 12.03 -2.00
CA ASP A 256 -0.25 12.99 -1.24
C ASP A 256 -0.38 14.42 -1.77
N TYR A 257 -0.20 15.37 -0.85
CA TYR A 257 0.00 16.77 -1.22
C TYR A 257 1.38 16.96 -1.86
N ILE A 258 1.42 17.70 -2.97
CA ILE A 258 2.65 18.04 -3.68
C ILE A 258 2.78 19.56 -3.75
N ALA A 259 3.74 20.11 -3.02
CA ALA A 259 3.99 21.54 -2.97
C ALA A 259 4.59 22.08 -4.28
N ASN A 260 5.47 21.31 -4.90
CA ASN A 260 6.12 21.66 -6.16
C ASN A 260 6.00 20.50 -7.15
N MET A 261 5.07 20.64 -8.09
CA MET A 261 4.76 19.60 -9.07
C MET A 261 5.92 19.30 -10.04
N CYS A 262 6.80 20.27 -10.34
CA CYS A 262 7.92 20.02 -11.23
C CYS A 262 9.03 19.23 -10.53
N VAL A 263 9.33 19.57 -9.27
CA VAL A 263 10.27 18.76 -8.46
C VAL A 263 9.74 17.34 -8.30
N MET A 264 8.43 17.19 -8.11
CA MET A 264 7.81 15.87 -8.10
C MET A 264 7.97 15.18 -9.45
N ARG A 265 7.69 15.86 -10.57
CA ARG A 265 7.79 15.29 -11.93
C ARG A 265 9.20 14.78 -12.26
N ASP A 266 10.22 15.48 -11.77
CA ASP A 266 11.62 15.08 -11.92
C ASP A 266 11.97 13.84 -11.08
N LEU A 267 11.26 13.61 -9.97
CA LEU A 267 11.40 12.44 -9.10
C LEU A 267 10.57 11.24 -9.59
N SER A 268 9.31 11.47 -9.96
CA SER A 268 8.39 10.50 -10.58
C SER A 268 7.24 11.21 -11.30
N ASP A 269 6.74 10.65 -12.41
CA ASP A 269 5.47 11.09 -13.00
C ASP A 269 4.27 10.68 -12.19
N HIS A 270 4.37 9.84 -11.18
CA HIS A 270 3.21 9.43 -10.41
C HIS A 270 3.28 10.03 -9.02
N ALA A 271 2.21 10.69 -8.61
CA ALA A 271 2.02 11.04 -7.21
C ALA A 271 1.67 9.79 -6.40
N PRO A 272 2.32 9.58 -5.25
CA PRO A 272 2.00 8.44 -4.40
C PRO A 272 0.57 8.55 -3.88
N ILE A 273 -0.07 7.40 -3.78
CA ILE A 273 -1.36 7.23 -3.11
C ILE A 273 -1.15 6.51 -1.78
N TRP A 274 -2.09 6.71 -0.87
CA TRP A 274 -2.01 6.13 0.46
C TRP A 274 -3.37 5.66 0.98
N ALA A 275 -3.31 4.72 1.90
CA ALA A 275 -4.43 4.26 2.70
C ALA A 275 -4.00 4.04 4.16
N GLN A 276 -4.95 4.25 5.07
CA GLN A 276 -4.80 3.99 6.49
C GLN A 276 -5.73 2.84 6.87
N PHE A 277 -5.13 1.78 7.41
CA PHE A 277 -5.84 0.67 8.02
C PHE A 277 -5.65 0.74 9.53
N TYR A 278 -6.66 0.42 10.31
CA TYR A 278 -6.62 0.36 11.77
C TYR A 278 -7.31 -0.90 12.22
N SER A 279 -6.65 -1.67 13.07
CA SER A 279 -7.30 -2.81 13.71
C SER A 279 -7.31 -2.58 15.23
N SER A 280 -8.41 -2.98 15.89
CA SER A 280 -8.46 -3.07 17.36
C SER A 280 -8.00 -4.43 17.89
N SER A 281 -7.92 -5.43 17.00
CA SER A 281 -7.53 -6.83 17.25
C SER A 281 -7.59 -7.59 15.91
N ASP A 282 -6.79 -8.64 15.73
CA ASP A 282 -7.04 -9.67 14.69
C ASP A 282 -8.50 -10.13 14.82
N THR A 283 -9.31 -9.97 13.76
CA THR A 283 -10.76 -10.29 13.81
C THR A 283 -11.08 -11.69 13.27
N ASP A 284 -10.05 -12.46 12.87
CA ASP A 284 -10.13 -13.84 12.39
C ASP A 284 -9.32 -14.86 13.23
#